data_AF-A0AAU5SZ00-F1
#
_entry.id   AF-A0AAU5SZ00-F1
#
_cell.length_a   1.000
_cell.length_b   1.000
_cell.length_c   1.000
_cell.angle_alpha   90.00
_cell.angle_beta   90.00
_cell.angle_gamma   90.00
#
_symmetry.space_group_name_H-M   'P 1'
#
loop_
_entity.id
_entity.type
_entity.pdbx_description
1 polymer ?
#
loop_
_entity_poly.entity_id
_entity_poly.type
_entity_poly.pdbx_seq_one_letter_code
_entity_poly.pdbx_strand_id
1 'polypeptide(L)'
;MGTRVERLDWTRNDALVAVGAAASDLTGFSLSAQADATPFTVVTALPLVLAALTLLFRRRHPVLVLTAVLALGLVANVITPASPHFGLALTVALYTVARRCRPAVVAVASLATVPLVAVGLGGVLLPTTRNLAANAVACALVVGAAIVINR
;
A
#
# COMPACT_ATOMS: atom_id res chain seq x y z
N MET A 1 17.88 -31.34 -11.66
CA MET A 1 18.00 -30.18 -12.58
C MET A 1 16.70 -29.39 -12.47
N GLY A 2 16.57 -28.53 -11.45
CA GLY A 2 15.34 -27.80 -11.16
C GLY A 2 15.11 -26.71 -12.20
N THR A 3 13.89 -26.63 -12.72
CA THR A 3 13.54 -25.57 -13.69
C THR A 3 13.56 -24.23 -12.97
N ARG A 4 13.95 -23.16 -13.66
CA ARG A 4 14.14 -21.79 -13.11
C ARG A 4 12.96 -21.25 -12.28
N VAL A 5 11.79 -21.88 -12.41
CA VAL A 5 10.53 -21.57 -11.72
C VAL A 5 10.57 -21.94 -10.22
N GLU A 6 11.42 -22.88 -9.80
CA GLU A 6 11.59 -23.24 -8.37
C GLU A 6 12.38 -22.22 -7.53
N ARG A 7 12.97 -21.18 -8.15
CA ARG A 7 13.61 -20.06 -7.42
C ARG A 7 12.66 -18.93 -7.06
N LEU A 8 11.41 -19.00 -7.52
CA LEU A 8 10.41 -17.99 -7.25
C LEU A 8 9.66 -18.42 -5.97
N ASP A 9 10.25 -18.06 -4.83
CA ASP A 9 9.80 -18.43 -3.47
C ASP A 9 8.47 -17.82 -2.99
N TRP A 10 7.59 -17.43 -3.93
CA TRP A 10 6.28 -16.87 -3.64
C TRP A 10 5.19 -17.90 -3.91
N THR A 11 4.18 -17.93 -3.03
CA THR A 11 3.12 -18.94 -3.12
C THR A 11 1.99 -18.49 -4.03
N ARG A 12 1.17 -19.44 -4.52
CA ARG A 12 -0.08 -19.13 -5.25
C ARG A 12 -0.99 -18.16 -4.46
N ASN A 13 -0.99 -18.26 -3.13
CA ASN A 13 -1.75 -17.34 -2.27
C ASN A 13 -1.16 -15.92 -2.26
N ASP A 14 0.14 -15.76 -2.41
CA ASP A 14 0.77 -14.44 -2.53
C ASP A 14 0.44 -13.81 -3.89
N ALA A 15 0.40 -14.62 -4.96
CA ALA A 15 -0.07 -14.21 -6.27
C ALA A 15 -1.51 -13.68 -6.24
N LEU A 16 -2.43 -14.45 -5.63
CA LEU A 16 -3.83 -14.06 -5.50
C LEU A 16 -4.01 -12.75 -4.73
N VAL A 17 -3.22 -12.54 -3.67
CA VAL A 17 -3.28 -11.27 -2.93
C VAL A 17 -2.70 -10.11 -3.74
N ALA A 18 -1.59 -10.31 -4.46
CA ALA A 18 -1.06 -9.27 -5.33
C ALA A 18 -2.06 -8.87 -6.42
N VAL A 19 -2.69 -9.85 -7.08
CA VAL A 19 -3.72 -9.58 -8.11
C VAL A 19 -4.94 -8.89 -7.50
N GLY A 20 -5.43 -9.36 -6.34
CA GLY A 20 -6.58 -8.77 -5.66
C GLY A 20 -6.31 -7.34 -5.18
N ALA A 21 -5.12 -7.07 -4.67
CA ALA A 21 -4.69 -5.73 -4.30
C ALA A 21 -4.60 -4.81 -5.52
N ALA A 22 -3.96 -5.27 -6.61
CA ALA A 22 -3.87 -4.51 -7.85
C ALA A 22 -5.25 -4.16 -8.41
N ALA A 23 -6.16 -5.14 -8.49
CA ALA A 23 -7.51 -4.93 -8.99
C ALA A 23 -8.27 -3.90 -8.15
N SER A 24 -8.22 -4.05 -6.81
CA SER A 24 -8.95 -3.17 -5.90
C SER A 24 -8.40 -1.74 -5.90
N ASP A 25 -7.07 -1.59 -5.95
CA ASP A 25 -6.42 -0.27 -5.99
C ASP A 25 -6.72 0.43 -7.32
N LEU A 26 -6.70 -0.29 -8.44
CA LEU A 26 -7.09 0.26 -9.75
C LEU A 26 -8.58 0.63 -9.80
N THR A 27 -9.46 -0.18 -9.21
CA THR A 27 -10.89 0.14 -9.11
C THR A 27 -11.10 1.39 -8.25
N GLY A 28 -10.48 1.46 -7.08
CA GLY A 28 -10.59 2.62 -6.19
C GLY A 28 -10.04 3.89 -6.82
N PHE A 29 -8.90 3.79 -7.51
CA PHE A 29 -8.32 4.90 -8.26
C PHE A 29 -9.22 5.32 -9.43
N SER A 30 -9.77 4.37 -10.21
CA SER A 30 -10.69 4.66 -11.32
C SER A 30 -11.95 5.39 -10.85
N LEU A 31 -12.58 4.91 -9.76
CA LEU A 31 -13.74 5.57 -9.16
C LEU A 31 -13.42 6.99 -8.68
N SER A 32 -12.25 7.17 -8.06
CA SER A 32 -11.80 8.49 -7.59
C SER A 32 -11.51 9.42 -8.77
N ALA A 33 -10.86 8.91 -9.84
CA ALA A 33 -10.56 9.67 -11.03
C ALA A 33 -11.83 10.17 -11.73
N GLN A 34 -12.86 9.34 -11.80
CA GLN A 34 -14.18 9.72 -12.32
C GLN A 34 -14.86 10.79 -11.47
N ALA A 35 -14.78 10.69 -10.13
CA ALA A 35 -15.35 11.67 -9.22
C ALA A 35 -14.64 13.03 -9.29
N ASP A 36 -13.32 13.01 -9.42
CA ASP A 36 -12.46 14.21 -9.48
C ASP A 36 -12.32 14.76 -10.92
N ALA A 37 -13.00 14.16 -11.91
CA ALA A 37 -12.87 14.48 -13.34
C ALA A 37 -11.42 14.51 -13.85
N THR A 38 -10.58 13.63 -13.31
CA THR A 38 -9.17 13.50 -13.68
C THR A 38 -8.98 12.36 -14.69
N PRO A 39 -8.06 12.50 -15.66
CA PRO A 39 -7.83 11.46 -16.66
C PRO A 39 -7.15 10.24 -16.04
N PHE A 40 -7.77 9.07 -16.18
CA PHE A 40 -7.13 7.78 -15.86
C PHE A 40 -6.09 7.46 -16.94
N THR A 41 -4.81 7.40 -16.57
CA THR A 41 -3.72 7.11 -17.51
C THR A 41 -2.96 5.83 -17.15
N VAL A 42 -2.30 5.23 -18.13
CA VAL A 42 -1.40 4.08 -17.89
C VAL A 42 -0.27 4.47 -16.93
N VAL A 43 0.19 5.72 -17.00
CA VAL A 43 1.27 6.26 -16.17
C VAL A 43 0.88 6.28 -14.68
N THR A 44 -0.38 6.53 -14.35
CA THR A 44 -0.89 6.50 -12.96
C THR A 44 -1.23 5.08 -12.49
N ALA A 45 -1.68 4.22 -13.39
CA ALA A 45 -1.99 2.83 -13.08
C ALA A 45 -0.72 1.98 -12.81
N LEU A 46 0.37 2.25 -13.54
CA LEU A 46 1.62 1.50 -13.44
C LEU A 46 2.21 1.42 -12.03
N PRO A 47 2.39 2.52 -11.27
CA PRO A 47 2.92 2.47 -9.90
C PRO A 47 2.03 1.66 -8.95
N LEU A 48 0.70 1.70 -9.12
CA LEU A 48 -0.23 0.90 -8.30
C LEU A 48 -0.04 -0.60 -8.54
N VAL A 49 0.08 -1.01 -9.82
CA VAL A 49 0.34 -2.41 -10.19
C VAL A 49 1.71 -2.86 -9.69
N LEU A 50 2.74 -2.02 -9.85
CA LEU A 50 4.08 -2.32 -9.33
C LEU A 50 4.06 -2.46 -7.80
N ALA A 51 3.32 -1.61 -7.09
CA ALA A 51 3.18 -1.69 -5.64
C ALA A 51 2.55 -3.03 -5.23
N ALA A 52 1.48 -3.44 -5.90
CA ALA A 52 0.85 -4.73 -5.65
C ALA A 52 1.77 -5.93 -5.97
N LEU A 53 2.60 -5.85 -7.02
CA LEU A 53 3.59 -6.88 -7.35
C LEU A 53 4.67 -7.05 -6.29
N THR A 54 5.02 -6.00 -5.55
CA THR A 54 5.99 -6.15 -4.44
C THR A 54 5.47 -7.07 -3.34
N LEU A 55 4.15 -7.24 -3.20
CA LEU A 55 3.54 -8.13 -2.22
C LEU A 55 3.92 -9.59 -2.40
N LEU A 56 4.41 -10.00 -3.57
CA LEU A 56 4.95 -11.34 -3.80
C LEU A 56 6.10 -11.66 -2.83
N PHE A 57 6.85 -10.64 -2.41
CA PHE A 57 7.98 -10.78 -1.51
C PHE A 57 7.65 -10.46 -0.04
N ARG A 58 6.37 -10.18 0.28
CA ARG A 58 5.93 -9.71 1.61
C ARG A 58 6.31 -10.65 2.76
N ARG A 59 6.44 -11.95 2.45
CA ARG A 59 6.75 -12.98 3.45
C ARG A 59 8.22 -12.97 3.87
N ARG A 60 9.14 -12.61 2.96
CA ARG A 60 10.59 -12.57 3.22
C ARG A 60 11.07 -11.20 3.66
N HIS A 61 10.55 -10.15 3.03
CA HIS A 61 11.03 -8.79 3.25
C HIS A 61 9.87 -7.84 3.54
N PRO A 62 9.12 -8.05 4.64
CA PRO A 62 7.90 -7.28 4.93
C PRO A 62 8.14 -5.77 4.99
N VAL A 63 9.26 -5.34 5.58
CA VAL A 63 9.63 -3.92 5.68
C VAL A 63 9.99 -3.34 4.31
N LEU A 64 10.80 -4.04 3.50
CA LEU A 64 11.16 -3.56 2.16
C LEU A 64 9.94 -3.45 1.25
N VAL A 65 9.01 -4.39 1.36
CA VAL A 65 7.74 -4.35 0.62
C VAL A 65 6.91 -3.15 1.05
N LEU A 66 6.76 -2.89 2.36
CA LEU A 66 6.07 -1.69 2.83
C LEU A 66 6.73 -0.41 2.30
N THR A 67 8.06 -0.31 2.36
CA THR A 67 8.77 0.87 1.82
C THR A 67 8.57 1.03 0.32
N ALA A 68 8.55 -0.05 -0.44
CA ALA A 68 8.32 -0.01 -1.88
C ALA A 68 6.89 0.42 -2.21
N VAL A 69 5.89 -0.11 -1.49
CA VAL A 69 4.49 0.29 -1.64
C VAL A 69 4.30 1.77 -1.31
N LEU A 70 4.92 2.27 -0.24
CA LEU A 70 4.87 3.70 0.12
C LEU A 70 5.54 4.58 -0.93
N ALA A 71 6.71 4.19 -1.42
CA ALA A 71 7.43 4.94 -2.46
C ALA A 71 6.63 5.00 -3.78
N LEU A 72 6.05 3.87 -4.21
CA LEU A 72 5.26 3.82 -5.43
C LEU A 72 3.92 4.55 -5.29
N GLY A 73 3.27 4.47 -4.12
CA GLY A 73 2.08 5.25 -3.82
C GLY A 73 2.36 6.76 -3.84
N LEU A 74 3.51 7.19 -3.29
CA LEU A 74 3.95 8.58 -3.36
C LEU A 74 4.16 9.04 -4.81
N VAL A 75 4.82 8.21 -5.64
CA VAL A 75 4.99 8.49 -7.08
C VAL A 75 3.64 8.66 -7.77
N ALA A 76 2.66 7.79 -7.47
CA ALA A 76 1.32 7.91 -8.02
C ALA A 76 0.64 9.22 -7.61
N ASN A 77 0.71 9.59 -6.33
CA ASN A 77 0.15 10.84 -5.81
C ASN A 77 0.79 12.08 -6.43
N VAL A 78 2.11 12.06 -6.70
CA VAL A 78 2.82 13.18 -7.32
C VAL A 78 2.47 13.32 -8.80
N ILE A 79 2.30 12.20 -9.53
CA ILE A 79 1.92 12.22 -10.94
C ILE A 79 0.47 12.71 -11.11
N THR A 80 -0.42 12.30 -10.22
CA THR A 80 -1.83 12.70 -10.25
C THR A 80 -2.31 12.93 -8.83
N PRO A 81 -2.39 14.20 -8.41
CA PRO A 81 -2.87 14.59 -7.09
C PRO A 81 -4.38 14.30 -6.96
N ALA A 82 -4.71 13.03 -6.74
CA ALA A 82 -6.09 12.57 -6.56
C ALA A 82 -6.50 12.62 -5.08
N SER A 83 -7.80 12.46 -4.83
CA SER A 83 -8.35 12.31 -3.49
C SER A 83 -7.74 11.11 -2.72
N PRO A 84 -7.75 11.14 -1.37
CA PRO A 84 -7.02 10.18 -0.54
C PRO A 84 -7.45 8.73 -0.78
N HIS A 85 -6.50 7.90 -1.23
CA HIS A 85 -6.71 6.47 -1.46
C HIS A 85 -5.84 5.63 -0.53
N PHE A 86 -6.45 5.05 0.50
CA PHE A 86 -5.79 4.06 1.34
C PHE A 86 -5.89 2.69 0.67
N GLY A 87 -4.93 2.39 -0.20
CA GLY A 87 -4.93 1.19 -1.04
C GLY A 87 -4.86 -0.12 -0.24
N LEU A 88 -5.44 -1.17 -0.82
CA LEU A 88 -5.35 -2.54 -0.34
C LEU A 88 -3.91 -3.04 -0.35
N ALA A 89 -3.06 -2.64 -1.31
CA ALA A 89 -1.65 -3.05 -1.29
C ALA A 89 -0.93 -2.55 -0.03
N LEU A 90 -1.18 -1.30 0.37
CA LEU A 90 -0.62 -0.69 1.57
C LEU A 90 -1.18 -1.36 2.83
N THR A 91 -2.49 -1.61 2.86
CA THR A 91 -3.17 -2.35 3.94
C THR A 91 -2.52 -3.70 4.17
N VAL A 92 -2.32 -4.48 3.11
CA VAL A 92 -1.70 -5.82 3.17
C VAL A 92 -0.25 -5.74 3.60
N ALA A 93 0.53 -4.78 3.09
CA ALA A 93 1.93 -4.61 3.47
C ALA A 93 2.07 -4.26 4.95
N LEU A 94 1.29 -3.29 5.44
CA LEU A 94 1.30 -2.87 6.84
C LEU A 94 0.81 -4.00 7.77
N TYR A 95 -0.26 -4.71 7.40
CA TYR A 95 -0.71 -5.90 8.12
C TYR A 95 0.39 -6.98 8.21
N THR A 96 1.13 -7.19 7.12
CA THR A 96 2.21 -8.18 7.09
C THR A 96 3.37 -7.78 8.01
N VAL A 97 3.74 -6.49 8.03
CA VAL A 97 4.73 -5.95 8.98
C VAL A 97 4.25 -6.12 10.42
N ALA A 98 3.00 -5.73 10.70
CA ALA A 98 2.41 -5.86 12.03
C ALA A 98 2.40 -7.31 12.55
N ARG A 99 2.18 -8.28 11.64
CA ARG A 99 2.12 -9.70 11.99
C ARG A 99 3.49 -10.38 12.12
N ARG A 100 4.50 -9.93 11.36
CA ARG A 100 5.80 -10.63 11.26
C ARG A 100 6.97 -9.92 11.92
N CYS A 101 6.84 -8.64 12.24
CA CYS A 101 7.92 -7.84 12.81
C CYS A 101 7.71 -7.56 14.30
N ARG A 102 8.80 -7.18 14.98
CA ARG A 102 8.76 -6.74 16.37
C ARG A 102 7.90 -5.49 16.55
N PRO A 103 7.22 -5.31 17.70
CA PRO A 103 6.32 -4.17 17.94
C PRO A 103 6.99 -2.80 17.73
N ALA A 104 8.29 -2.67 18.04
CA ALA A 104 9.05 -1.44 17.76
C ALA A 104 9.10 -1.09 16.26
N VAL A 105 9.28 -2.10 15.39
CA VAL A 105 9.29 -1.91 13.93
C VAL A 105 7.90 -1.52 13.44
N VAL A 106 6.85 -2.11 14.02
CA VAL A 106 5.46 -1.78 13.69
C VAL A 106 5.14 -0.33 14.05
N ALA A 107 5.60 0.13 15.22
CA ALA A 107 5.41 1.52 15.65
C ALA A 107 6.13 2.52 14.73
N VAL A 108 7.38 2.24 14.34
CA VAL A 108 8.11 3.08 13.38
C VAL A 108 7.43 3.07 12.01
N ALA A 109 7.00 1.90 11.53
CA ALA A 109 6.30 1.75 10.26
C ALA A 109 4.96 2.50 10.23
N SER A 110 4.17 2.42 11.30
CA SER A 110 2.90 3.15 11.38
C SER A 110 3.12 4.66 11.43
N LEU A 111 4.09 5.13 12.22
CA LEU A 111 4.45 6.54 12.28
C LEU A 111 4.92 7.09 10.93
N ALA A 112 5.64 6.30 10.14
CA ALA A 112 6.08 6.70 8.80
C ALA A 112 4.92 6.67 7.78
N THR A 113 4.02 5.69 7.89
CA THR A 113 2.92 5.47 6.92
C THR A 113 1.92 6.63 6.93
N VAL A 114 1.54 7.13 8.11
CA VAL A 114 0.52 8.19 8.25
C VAL A 114 0.85 9.46 7.47
N PRO A 115 2.04 10.08 7.61
CA PRO A 115 2.39 11.26 6.83
C PRO A 115 2.65 10.93 5.36
N LEU A 116 3.31 9.81 5.03
CA LEU A 116 3.64 9.45 3.64
C LEU A 116 2.42 9.24 2.76
N VAL A 117 1.36 8.62 3.29
CA VAL A 117 0.09 8.48 2.57
C VAL A 117 -0.62 9.82 2.42
N ALA A 118 -0.32 10.78 3.29
CA ALA A 118 -0.92 12.10 3.26
C ALA A 118 -0.21 13.10 2.32
N VAL A 119 1.02 12.80 1.89
CA VAL A 119 1.78 13.66 0.96
C VAL A 119 1.22 13.57 -0.46
N GLY A 120 1.07 14.73 -1.11
CA GLY A 120 0.61 14.85 -2.50
C GLY A 120 -0.92 14.83 -2.66
N LEU A 121 -1.68 14.78 -1.56
CA LEU A 121 -3.14 14.84 -1.59
C LEU A 121 -3.63 16.25 -1.98
N GLY A 122 -4.46 16.33 -3.03
CA GLY A 122 -5.13 17.57 -3.45
C GLY A 122 -4.20 18.65 -4.02
N GLY A 123 -3.01 18.28 -4.50
CA GLY A 123 -2.05 19.19 -5.14
C GLY A 123 -1.21 20.03 -4.15
N VAL A 124 -1.41 19.84 -2.85
CA VAL A 124 -0.66 20.53 -1.80
C VAL A 124 0.29 19.54 -1.14
N LEU A 125 1.58 19.89 -1.06
CA LEU A 125 2.62 19.06 -0.42
C LEU A 125 2.37 18.86 1.09
N LEU A 126 1.64 19.78 1.71
CA LEU A 126 1.29 19.75 3.13
C LEU A 126 -0.07 19.06 3.35
N PRO A 127 -0.13 18.00 4.16
CA PRO A 127 -1.36 17.27 4.40
C PRO A 127 -2.34 18.05 5.27
N THR A 128 -3.62 18.08 4.88
CA THR A 128 -4.70 18.60 5.73
C THR A 128 -4.86 17.73 6.97
N THR A 129 -5.10 18.35 8.14
CA THR A 129 -5.30 17.65 9.42
C THR A 129 -6.35 16.53 9.35
N ARG A 130 -7.42 16.74 8.57
CA ARG A 130 -8.47 15.74 8.29
C ARG A 130 -7.93 14.48 7.60
N ASN A 131 -7.06 14.64 6.60
CA ASN A 131 -6.46 13.52 5.87
C ASN A 131 -5.50 12.74 6.78
N LEU A 132 -4.75 13.46 7.61
CA LEU A 132 -3.88 12.86 8.62
C LEU A 132 -4.68 12.00 9.60
N ALA A 133 -5.80 12.51 10.11
CA ALA A 133 -6.67 11.80 11.03
C ALA A 133 -7.29 10.54 10.38
N ALA A 134 -7.79 10.65 9.15
CA ALA A 134 -8.36 9.51 8.43
C ALA A 134 -7.31 8.40 8.19
N ASN A 135 -6.10 8.77 7.75
CA ASN A 135 -5.00 7.84 7.55
C ASN A 135 -4.52 7.20 8.86
N ALA A 136 -4.49 7.97 9.95
CA ALA A 136 -4.16 7.45 11.28
C ALA A 136 -5.17 6.41 11.76
N VAL A 137 -6.48 6.67 11.58
CA VAL A 137 -7.56 5.73 11.92
C VAL A 137 -7.43 4.45 11.09
N ALA A 138 -7.26 4.57 9.77
CA ALA A 138 -7.07 3.40 8.91
C ALA A 138 -5.83 2.58 9.31
N CYS A 139 -4.71 3.24 9.56
CA CYS A 139 -3.48 2.60 10.04
C CYS A 139 -3.69 1.87 11.37
N ALA A 140 -4.36 2.52 12.33
CA ALA A 140 -4.67 1.94 13.64
C ALA A 140 -5.58 0.71 13.53
N LEU A 141 -6.59 0.74 12.65
CA LEU A 141 -7.46 -0.40 12.38
C LEU A 141 -6.68 -1.59 11.83
N VAL A 142 -5.79 -1.37 10.86
CA VAL A 142 -4.98 -2.44 10.25
C VAL A 142 -4.02 -3.06 11.26
N VAL A 143 -3.30 -2.22 12.02
CA VAL A 143 -2.35 -2.68 13.04
C VAL A 143 -3.09 -3.37 14.19
N GLY A 144 -4.22 -2.81 14.64
CA GLY A 144 -5.07 -3.37 15.68
C GLY A 144 -5.60 -4.75 15.30
N ALA A 145 -6.12 -4.90 14.08
CA ALA A 145 -6.57 -6.19 13.55
C ALA A 145 -5.45 -7.23 13.53
N ALA A 146 -4.24 -6.85 13.09
CA ALA A 146 -3.08 -7.74 13.09
C ALA A 146 -2.70 -8.19 14.51
N ILE A 147 -2.76 -7.29 15.50
CA ILE A 147 -2.45 -7.60 16.89
C ILE A 147 -3.50 -8.55 17.49
N VAL A 148 -4.79 -8.30 17.26
CA VAL A 148 -5.89 -9.14 17.77
C VAL A 148 -5.80 -10.56 17.23
N ILE A 149 -5.51 -10.72 15.93
CA ILE A 149 -5.38 -12.03 15.28
C ILE A 149 -4.11 -12.78 15.73
N ASN A 150 -3.12 -12.08 16.27
CA ASN A 150 -1.86 -12.68 16.75
C ASN A 150 -1.89 -13.06 18.24
N ARG A 151 -3.01 -12.79 18.94
CA ARG A 151 -3.29 -13.28 20.30
C ARG A 151 -4.13 -14.54 20.24
#